data_AF-A0A509BW47-F1
#
_entry.id   AF-A0A509BW47-F1
#
_cell.length_a   1.000
_cell.length_b   1.000
_cell.length_c   1.000
_cell.angle_alpha   90.00
_cell.angle_beta   90.00
_cell.angle_gamma   90.00
#
_symmetry.space_group_name_H-M   'P 1'
#
loop_
_entity.id
_entity.type
_entity.pdbx_description
1 polymer ?
#
loop_
_entity_poly.entity_id
_entity_poly.type
_entity_poly.pdbx_seq_one_letter_code
_entity_poly.pdbx_strand_id
1 'polypeptide(L)'
;MDSTFIAEEGVDEIARELGMSTQITAITQQAMEGKLDFNASFTRRIGMLKGTPKAVLNAVCDRMTLSPGLLTILPVIKAKGFKTAIISGGLDIFTQRLKARYQLDYAFSNTVEIRDNVLTDNITLRL
;
A
#
# COMPACT_ATOMS: atom_id res chain seq x y z
N MET A 1 4.21 -6.23 -0.32
CA MET A 1 3.02 -5.96 -1.18
C MET A 1 3.48 -5.14 -2.35
N ASP A 2 3.91 -3.91 -2.06
CA ASP A 2 4.56 -3.01 -2.99
C ASP A 2 5.80 -3.67 -3.58
N SER A 3 6.06 -3.41 -4.87
CA SER A 3 7.18 -3.99 -5.63
C SER A 3 7.34 -5.51 -5.48
N THR A 4 6.25 -6.25 -5.23
CA THR A 4 6.29 -7.71 -4.99
C THR A 4 4.98 -8.37 -5.42
N PHE A 5 3.87 -8.02 -4.78
CA PHE A 5 2.53 -8.50 -5.13
C PHE A 5 1.91 -7.60 -6.22
N ILE A 6 2.05 -6.30 -6.04
CA ILE A 6 1.81 -5.30 -7.07
C ILE A 6 3.14 -4.77 -7.58
N ALA A 7 3.17 -4.28 -8.81
CA ALA A 7 4.38 -3.72 -9.41
C ALA A 7 4.71 -2.32 -8.88
N GLU A 8 3.69 -1.59 -8.42
CA GLU A 8 3.81 -0.20 -7.97
C GLU A 8 4.07 -0.07 -6.46
N GLU A 9 4.35 1.17 -6.05
CA GLU A 9 4.43 1.62 -4.66
C GLU A 9 3.16 2.40 -4.29
N GLY A 10 2.36 1.89 -3.36
CA GLY A 10 1.02 2.42 -3.11
C GLY A 10 0.98 3.88 -2.64
N VAL A 11 1.92 4.30 -1.78
CA VAL A 11 2.02 5.69 -1.30
C VAL A 11 2.42 6.64 -2.44
N ASP A 12 3.36 6.22 -3.27
CA ASP A 12 3.86 7.01 -4.39
C ASP A 12 2.80 7.15 -5.49
N GLU A 13 1.95 6.14 -5.68
CA GLU A 13 0.82 6.23 -6.61
C GLU A 13 -0.28 7.20 -6.14
N ILE A 14 -0.53 7.30 -4.83
CA ILE A 14 -1.40 8.35 -4.29
C ILE A 14 -0.76 9.72 -4.53
N ALA A 15 0.53 9.85 -4.24
CA ALA A 15 1.27 11.09 -4.46
C ALA A 15 1.21 11.54 -5.93
N ARG A 16 1.31 10.58 -6.86
CA ARG A 16 1.20 10.82 -8.30
C ARG A 16 -0.17 11.33 -8.70
N GLU A 17 -1.25 10.76 -8.15
CA GLU A 17 -2.61 11.23 -8.41
C GLU A 17 -2.83 12.69 -7.95
N LEU A 18 -2.13 13.09 -6.88
CA LEU A 18 -2.24 14.43 -6.29
C LEU A 18 -1.20 15.43 -6.83
N GLY A 19 -0.30 15.01 -7.73
CA GLY A 19 0.78 15.87 -8.24
C GLY A 19 1.90 16.15 -7.22
N MET A 20 2.04 15.30 -6.20
CA MET A 20 3.01 15.43 -5.09
C MET A 20 4.20 14.44 -5.19
N SER A 21 4.36 13.74 -6.32
CA SER A 21 5.38 12.69 -6.49
C SER A 21 6.77 13.14 -6.08
N THR A 22 7.23 14.31 -6.53
CA THR A 22 8.59 14.79 -6.25
C THR A 22 8.90 14.87 -4.75
N GLN A 23 7.95 15.35 -3.95
CA GLN A 23 8.16 15.55 -2.52
C GLN A 23 8.12 14.22 -1.76
N ILE A 24 7.20 13.33 -2.12
CA ILE A 24 7.02 12.04 -1.45
C ILE A 24 8.13 11.05 -1.84
N THR A 25 8.49 10.97 -3.12
CA THR A 25 9.58 10.10 -3.60
C THR A 25 10.92 10.47 -2.96
N ALA A 26 11.19 11.76 -2.73
CA ALA A 26 12.41 12.17 -2.01
C ALA A 26 12.47 11.66 -0.55
N ILE A 27 11.32 11.52 0.12
CA ILE A 27 11.24 10.95 1.47
C ILE A 27 11.33 9.41 1.41
N THR A 28 10.67 8.78 0.44
CA THR A 28 10.76 7.34 0.19
C THR A 28 12.21 6.92 -0.05
N GLN A 29 12.94 7.64 -0.89
CA GLN A 29 14.35 7.37 -1.18
C GLN A 29 15.24 7.50 0.07
N GLN A 30 15.07 8.54 0.88
CA GLN A 30 15.83 8.70 2.13
C GLN A 30 15.62 7.53 3.10
N ALA A 31 14.41 6.98 3.15
CA ALA A 31 14.12 5.81 3.98
C ALA A 31 14.79 4.54 3.45
N MET A 32 14.74 4.31 2.14
CA MET A 32 15.43 3.18 1.50
C MET A 32 16.95 3.24 1.63
N GLU A 33 17.52 4.45 1.65
CA GLU A 33 18.96 4.68 1.91
C GLU A 33 19.34 4.55 3.40
N GLY A 34 18.38 4.25 4.28
CA GLY A 34 18.61 4.13 5.73
C GLY A 34 18.85 5.46 6.45
N LYS A 35 18.65 6.60 5.76
CA LYS A 35 18.82 7.95 6.34
C LYS A 35 17.62 8.39 7.16
N LEU A 36 16.48 7.73 6.99
CA LEU A 36 15.25 7.97 7.73
C LEU A 36 14.67 6.65 8.19
N ASP A 37 14.32 6.56 9.48
CA ASP A 37 13.60 5.41 10.03
C ASP A 37 12.30 5.15 9.25
N PHE A 38 11.95 3.87 9.07
CA PHE A 38 10.78 3.48 8.27
C PHE A 38 9.49 4.08 8.83
N ASN A 39 9.28 4.01 10.15
CA ASN A 39 8.07 4.51 10.79
C ASN A 39 7.99 6.03 10.70
N ALA A 40 9.13 6.72 10.88
CA ALA A 40 9.23 8.16 10.69
C ALA A 40 8.93 8.57 9.23
N SER A 41 9.49 7.84 8.25
CA SER A 41 9.23 8.06 6.82
C SER A 41 7.77 7.83 6.45
N PHE A 42 7.19 6.73 6.91
CA PHE A 42 5.80 6.39 6.65
C PHE A 42 4.87 7.46 7.24
N THR A 43 5.04 7.81 8.51
CA THR A 43 4.25 8.84 9.18
C THR A 43 4.33 10.18 8.46
N ARG A 44 5.54 10.58 8.04
CA ARG A 44 5.74 11.83 7.31
C ARG A 44 5.02 11.83 5.96
N ARG A 45 5.14 10.75 5.17
CA ARG A 45 4.48 10.63 3.86
C ARG A 45 2.97 10.62 4.00
N ILE A 46 2.42 9.89 4.97
CA ILE A 46 0.97 9.88 5.22
C ILE A 46 0.47 11.26 5.68
N GLY A 47 1.22 11.97 6.52
CA GLY A 47 0.88 13.35 6.90
C GLY A 47 0.76 14.30 5.71
N MET A 48 1.59 14.12 4.67
CA MET A 48 1.49 14.88 3.42
C MET A 48 0.27 14.51 2.58
N LEU A 49 -0.28 13.32 2.77
CA LEU A 49 -1.46 12.81 2.06
C LEU A 49 -2.77 13.02 2.85
N LYS A 50 -2.71 13.68 4.02
CA LYS A 50 -3.90 14.02 4.81
C LYS A 50 -4.90 14.82 3.97
N GLY A 51 -6.18 14.47 4.06
CA GLY A 51 -7.25 15.08 3.29
C GLY A 51 -7.50 14.41 1.94
N THR A 52 -6.70 13.41 1.55
CA THR A 52 -6.92 12.66 0.30
C THR A 52 -8.30 12.00 0.31
N PRO A 53 -9.17 12.26 -0.67
CA PRO A 53 -10.48 11.61 -0.74
C PRO A 53 -10.36 10.09 -0.86
N LYS A 54 -11.21 9.33 -0.17
CA LYS A 54 -11.29 7.87 -0.28
C LYS A 54 -11.50 7.42 -1.73
N ALA A 55 -12.20 8.21 -2.53
CA ALA A 55 -12.39 7.96 -3.96
C ALA A 55 -11.05 7.94 -4.73
N VAL A 56 -10.11 8.82 -4.40
CA VAL A 56 -8.76 8.84 -4.97
C VAL A 56 -8.00 7.57 -4.60
N LEU A 57 -8.02 7.18 -3.32
CA LEU A 57 -7.41 5.93 -2.86
C LEU A 57 -8.00 4.71 -3.59
N ASN A 58 -9.30 4.72 -3.82
CA ASN A 58 -9.98 3.66 -4.55
C ASN A 58 -9.53 3.62 -6.02
N ALA A 59 -9.50 4.76 -6.71
CA ALA A 59 -9.07 4.86 -8.09
C ALA A 59 -7.61 4.42 -8.28
N VAL A 60 -6.74 4.78 -7.32
CA VAL A 60 -5.36 4.30 -7.25
C VAL A 60 -5.30 2.77 -7.16
N CYS A 61 -6.07 2.17 -6.26
CA CYS A 61 -6.08 0.71 -6.11
C CYS A 61 -6.66 -0.03 -7.33
N ASP A 62 -7.58 0.59 -8.07
CA ASP A 62 -8.21 -0.03 -9.24
C ASP A 62 -7.26 -0.22 -10.42
N ARG A 63 -6.30 0.71 -10.58
CA ARG A 63 -5.30 0.66 -11.66
C ARG A 63 -4.03 -0.14 -11.32
N MET A 64 -3.81 -0.48 -10.05
CA MET A 64 -2.63 -1.24 -9.63
C MET A 64 -2.54 -2.58 -10.37
N THR A 65 -1.34 -2.91 -10.81
CA THR A 65 -1.08 -4.12 -11.59
C THR A 65 -0.36 -5.16 -10.75
N LEU A 66 -0.69 -6.44 -10.98
CA LEU A 66 0.04 -7.52 -10.34
C LEU A 66 1.45 -7.63 -10.91
N SER A 67 2.41 -7.98 -10.06
CA SER A 67 3.75 -8.32 -10.54
C SER A 67 3.71 -9.50 -11.52
N PRO A 68 4.63 -9.53 -12.50
CA PRO A 68 4.70 -10.60 -13.48
C PRO A 68 4.69 -12.00 -12.86
N GLY A 69 3.92 -12.91 -13.44
CA GLY A 69 3.82 -14.31 -13.00
C GLY A 69 2.83 -14.59 -11.87
N LEU A 70 2.33 -13.57 -11.14
CA LEU A 70 1.39 -13.79 -10.03
C LEU A 70 0.05 -14.39 -10.47
N LEU A 71 -0.50 -13.91 -11.58
CA LEU A 71 -1.74 -14.47 -12.15
C LEU A 71 -1.60 -15.96 -12.48
N THR A 72 -0.39 -16.42 -12.80
CA THR A 72 -0.11 -17.82 -13.15
C THR A 72 0.13 -18.67 -11.90
N ILE A 73 0.95 -18.19 -10.95
CA ILE A 73 1.38 -18.99 -9.81
C ILE A 73 0.36 -19.02 -8.67
N LEU A 74 -0.40 -17.95 -8.46
CA LEU A 74 -1.33 -17.85 -7.33
C LEU A 74 -2.42 -18.94 -7.35
N PRO A 75 -3.07 -19.26 -8.49
CA PRO A 75 -4.01 -20.38 -8.56
C PRO A 75 -3.37 -21.72 -8.23
N VAL A 76 -2.11 -21.95 -8.66
CA VAL A 76 -1.37 -23.19 -8.40
C VAL A 76 -1.07 -23.35 -6.91
N ILE A 77 -0.60 -22.28 -6.25
CA ILE A 77 -0.35 -22.25 -4.80
C ILE A 77 -1.63 -22.62 -4.03
N LYS A 78 -2.76 -22.02 -4.41
CA LYS A 78 -4.06 -22.31 -3.79
C LYS A 78 -4.54 -23.73 -4.03
N ALA A 79 -4.42 -24.23 -5.26
CA ALA A 79 -4.80 -25.60 -5.60
C ALA A 79 -3.98 -26.66 -4.85
N LYS A 80 -2.75 -26.31 -4.45
CA LYS A 80 -1.88 -27.14 -3.60
C LYS A 80 -2.21 -27.04 -2.10
N GLY A 81 -3.21 -26.25 -1.71
CA GLY A 81 -3.65 -26.13 -0.32
C GLY A 81 -2.80 -25.20 0.55
N PHE A 82 -1.88 -24.44 -0.04
CA PHE A 82 -1.09 -23.46 0.71
C PHE A 82 -1.96 -22.27 1.13
N LYS A 83 -1.70 -21.78 2.35
CA LYS A 83 -2.24 -20.51 2.83
C LYS A 83 -1.45 -19.34 2.23
N THR A 84 -2.17 -18.28 1.91
CA THR A 84 -1.63 -17.09 1.24
C THR A 84 -1.78 -15.87 2.12
N ALA A 85 -0.72 -15.06 2.22
CA ALA A 85 -0.71 -13.86 3.04
C ALA A 85 0.02 -12.72 2.34
N ILE A 86 -0.46 -11.50 2.54
CA ILE A 86 0.31 -10.29 2.28
C ILE A 86 0.70 -9.67 3.62
N ILE A 87 1.97 -9.33 3.78
CA ILE A 87 2.50 -8.55 4.89
C ILE A 87 3.17 -7.32 4.26
N SER A 88 2.75 -6.11 4.65
CA SER A 88 3.28 -4.87 4.06
C SER A 88 3.29 -3.72 5.05
N GLY A 89 4.36 -2.94 5.08
CA GLY A 89 4.38 -1.65 5.77
C GLY A 89 3.52 -0.55 5.10
N GLY A 90 2.84 -0.86 3.98
CA GLY A 90 1.90 0.03 3.30
C GLY A 90 0.55 0.21 4.02
N LEU A 91 -0.46 0.69 3.28
CA LEU A 91 -1.79 0.99 3.82
C LEU A 91 -2.74 -0.22 3.79
N ASP A 92 -3.58 -0.32 4.82
CA ASP A 92 -4.61 -1.35 4.95
C ASP A 92 -5.68 -1.30 3.87
N ILE A 93 -6.06 -0.11 3.40
CA ILE A 93 -7.02 0.01 2.29
C ILE A 93 -6.56 -0.76 1.03
N PHE A 94 -5.25 -0.82 0.79
CA PHE A 94 -4.69 -1.57 -0.34
C PHE A 94 -4.57 -3.06 -0.01
N THR A 95 -3.95 -3.43 1.10
CA THR A 95 -3.75 -4.86 1.44
C THR A 95 -5.09 -5.60 1.60
N GLN A 96 -6.10 -4.98 2.22
CA GLN A 96 -7.42 -5.60 2.38
C GLN A 96 -8.15 -5.72 1.05
N ARG A 97 -8.02 -4.75 0.15
CA ARG A 97 -8.63 -4.81 -1.18
C ARG A 97 -7.96 -5.88 -2.05
N LEU A 98 -6.64 -6.00 -2.00
CA LEU A 98 -5.91 -7.08 -2.68
C LEU A 98 -6.28 -8.46 -2.09
N LYS A 99 -6.39 -8.57 -0.77
CA LYS A 99 -6.87 -9.79 -0.09
C LYS A 99 -8.23 -10.20 -0.62
N ALA A 100 -9.19 -9.29 -0.66
CA ALA A 100 -10.54 -9.57 -1.16
C ALA A 100 -10.53 -9.94 -2.65
N ARG A 101 -9.88 -9.13 -3.50
CA ARG A 101 -9.82 -9.31 -4.96
C ARG A 101 -9.20 -10.64 -5.36
N TYR A 102 -8.12 -11.02 -4.69
CA TYR A 102 -7.38 -12.24 -5.00
C TYR A 102 -7.64 -13.37 -4.01
N GLN A 103 -8.67 -13.24 -3.16
CA GLN A 103 -9.11 -14.23 -2.17
C GLN A 103 -7.95 -14.82 -1.34
N LEU A 104 -7.10 -13.95 -0.80
CA LEU A 104 -5.98 -14.36 0.04
C LEU A 104 -6.48 -14.67 1.46
N ASP A 105 -5.82 -15.58 2.16
CA ASP A 105 -6.24 -15.98 3.51
C ASP A 105 -5.98 -14.85 4.53
N TYR A 106 -4.85 -14.16 4.40
CA TYR A 106 -4.43 -13.14 5.36
C TYR A 106 -3.90 -11.86 4.70
N ALA A 107 -4.06 -10.73 5.39
CA ALA A 107 -3.43 -9.47 5.04
C ALA A 107 -3.10 -8.66 6.31
N PHE A 108 -1.84 -8.25 6.43
CA PHE A 108 -1.31 -7.47 7.55
C PHE A 108 -0.62 -6.22 7.01
N SER A 109 -0.95 -5.07 7.59
CA SER A 109 -0.31 -3.80 7.29
C SER A 109 -0.53 -2.74 8.36
N ASN A 110 0.10 -1.58 8.16
CA ASN A 110 -0.24 -0.38 8.91
C ASN A 110 -1.66 0.06 8.56
N THR A 111 -2.34 0.64 9.55
CA THR A 111 -3.71 1.15 9.41
C THR A 111 -3.67 2.67 9.43
N VAL A 112 -4.34 3.31 8.46
CA VAL A 112 -4.51 4.75 8.45
C VAL A 112 -6.00 5.05 8.50
N GLU A 113 -6.44 5.83 9.48
CA GLU A 113 -7.86 6.14 9.63
C GLU A 113 -8.38 6.94 8.43
N ILE A 114 -9.55 6.54 7.95
CA ILE A 114 -10.36 7.32 7.01
C ILE A 114 -11.58 7.83 7.78
N ARG A 115 -11.72 9.15 7.86
CA ARG A 115 -12.82 9.84 8.53
C ARG A 115 -13.46 10.80 7.54
N ASP A 116 -14.79 10.88 7.54
CA ASP A 116 -15.53 11.78 6.63
C ASP A 116 -15.13 11.62 5.15
N ASN A 117 -14.90 10.37 4.73
CA ASN A 117 -14.43 9.98 3.39
C ASN A 117 -13.07 10.58 2.96
N VAL A 118 -12.24 11.01 3.89
CA VAL A 118 -10.86 11.46 3.61
C VAL A 118 -9.84 10.72 4.47
N LEU A 119 -8.63 10.54 3.92
CA LEU A 119 -7.49 10.00 4.64
C LEU A 119 -7.05 10.97 5.74
N THR A 120 -6.85 10.46 6.94
CA THR A 120 -6.30 11.24 8.06
C THR A 120 -4.81 10.97 8.24
N ASP A 121 -4.21 11.62 9.22
CA ASP A 121 -2.86 11.36 9.72
C ASP A 121 -2.83 10.47 10.99
N ASN A 122 -3.98 9.89 11.38
CA ASN A 122 -4.06 8.95 12.51
C ASN A 122 -3.64 7.55 12.05
N ILE A 123 -2.44 7.15 12.46
CA ILE A 123 -1.78 5.91 12.03
C ILE A 123 -1.69 4.94 13.20
N THR A 124 -2.05 3.68 12.96
CA THR A 124 -1.68 2.55 13.83
C THR A 124 -0.62 1.72 13.13
N LEU A 125 0.62 1.80 13.63
CA LEU A 125 1.74 1.00 13.15
C LEU A 125 1.61 -0.43 13.71
N ARG A 126 1.72 -1.43 12.84
CA ARG A 126 1.55 -2.85 13.20
C ARG A 126 2.69 -3.75 12.73
N LEU A 127 3.61 -3.21 11.93
CA LEU A 127 4.75 -3.90 11.32
C LEU A 127 5.99 -3.03 11.40
#